data_AF-A0A6A3BDX0-F1
#
_entry.id   AF-A0A6A3BDX0-F1
#
_cell.length_a   1.000
_cell.length_b   1.000
_cell.length_c   1.000
_cell.angle_alpha   90.00
_cell.angle_beta   90.00
_cell.angle_gamma   90.00
#
_symmetry.space_group_name_H-M   'P 1'
#
loop_
_entity.id
_entity.type
_entity.pdbx_description
1 polymer ?
#
loop_
_entity_poly.entity_id
_entity_poly.type
_entity_poly.pdbx_seq_one_letter_code
_entity_poly.pdbx_strand_id
1 'polypeptide(L)'
;MRTSALPSFRKLYGRIEEDLDVDDVIVVNLMNNYNTYSFGGIKKLGLSTSSWLGGKNDFLGHACFLVGSSSLILAIFFTLLHLKYRRPYGGASYLPWNMKTLSG
;
A
#
# COMPACT_ATOMS: atom_id res chain seq x y z
N MET A 1 14.65 -0.01 24.79
CA MET A 1 13.70 -1.03 24.31
C MET A 1 12.71 -0.36 23.37
N ARG A 2 12.45 -0.92 22.16
CA ARG A 2 11.41 -0.42 21.24
C ARG A 2 10.17 -1.29 21.36
N THR A 3 9.08 -0.75 21.91
CA THR A 3 7.77 -1.42 22.01
C THR A 3 7.12 -1.53 20.63
N SER A 4 6.27 -2.55 20.46
CA SER A 4 5.53 -2.75 19.21
C SER A 4 4.20 -2.00 19.26
N ALA A 5 3.75 -1.46 18.12
CA ALA A 5 2.48 -0.72 18.05
C ALA A 5 1.24 -1.64 17.94
N LEU A 6 1.42 -2.88 17.47
CA LEU A 6 0.33 -3.85 17.27
C LEU A 6 0.48 -5.07 18.19
N PRO A 7 -0.63 -5.74 18.53
CA PRO A 7 -0.62 -6.96 19.36
C PRO A 7 0.07 -8.14 18.65
N SER A 8 -0.03 -8.21 17.33
CA SER A 8 0.79 -9.11 16.51
C SER A 8 2.01 -8.34 16.02
N PHE A 9 3.19 -8.79 16.42
CA PHE A 9 4.44 -8.14 16.06
C PHE A 9 5.54 -9.16 15.80
N ARG A 10 6.55 -8.72 15.05
CA ARG A 10 7.78 -9.48 14.83
C ARG A 10 8.94 -8.70 15.45
N LYS A 11 9.88 -9.42 16.05
CA LYS A 11 11.16 -8.88 16.52
C LYS A 11 12.26 -9.69 15.87
N LEU A 12 13.31 -9.00 15.42
CA LEU A 12 14.50 -9.65 14.91
C LEU A 12 15.22 -10.34 16.07
N TYR A 13 15.41 -11.65 15.96
CA TYR A 13 16.20 -12.43 16.92
C TYR A 13 17.67 -12.50 16.49
N GLY A 14 17.91 -12.67 15.20
CA GLY A 14 19.24 -12.70 14.59
C GLY A 14 19.15 -12.58 13.07
N ARG A 15 20.30 -12.36 12.43
CA ARG A 15 20.45 -12.32 10.97
C ARG A 15 21.54 -13.30 10.58
N ILE A 16 21.30 -14.04 9.51
CA ILE A 16 22.33 -14.84 8.83
C ILE A 16 22.86 -13.92 7.72
N GLU A 17 24.18 -13.69 7.71
CA GLU A 17 24.84 -12.81 6.73
C GLU A 17 25.36 -13.56 5.51
N GLU A 18 25.26 -14.89 5.53
CA GLU A 18 25.62 -15.78 4.43
C GLU A 18 24.40 -16.12 3.58
N ASP A 19 24.64 -16.34 2.29
CA ASP A 19 23.62 -16.83 1.37
C ASP A 19 23.36 -18.31 1.65
N LEU A 20 22.08 -18.69 1.65
CA LEU A 20 21.63 -20.06 1.89
C LEU A 20 21.17 -20.65 0.57
N ASP A 21 21.65 -21.84 0.25
CA ASP A 21 21.27 -22.57 -0.95
C ASP A 21 20.04 -23.44 -0.70
N VAL A 22 19.44 -23.91 -1.80
CA VAL A 22 18.34 -24.87 -1.74
C VAL A 22 18.89 -26.17 -1.13
N ASP A 23 18.16 -26.73 -0.17
CA ASP A 23 18.50 -27.92 0.62
C ASP A 23 19.44 -27.71 1.82
N ASP A 24 19.80 -26.47 2.15
CA ASP A 24 20.52 -26.19 3.39
C ASP A 24 19.67 -26.47 4.64
N VAL A 25 20.22 -27.26 5.56
CA VAL A 25 19.54 -27.66 6.81
C VAL A 25 19.93 -26.72 7.95
N ILE A 26 18.98 -25.89 8.36
CA ILE A 26 19.15 -24.98 9.50
C ILE A 26 18.53 -25.60 10.76
N VAL A 27 19.36 -25.95 11.74
CA VAL A 27 18.90 -26.47 13.04
C VAL A 27 18.78 -25.33 14.03
N VAL A 28 17.55 -25.04 14.47
CA VAL A 28 17.28 -24.01 15.48
C VAL A 28 16.87 -24.66 16.80
N ASN A 29 17.77 -24.63 17.78
CA ASN A 29 17.48 -25.09 19.15
C ASN A 29 16.83 -23.96 19.96
N LEU A 30 15.55 -24.13 20.31
CA LEU A 30 14.77 -23.11 21.00
C LEU A 30 14.43 -23.54 22.44
N MET A 31 14.82 -22.73 23.42
CA MET A 31 14.40 -22.90 24.82
C MET A 31 13.27 -21.93 25.17
N ASN A 32 12.17 -22.46 25.69
CA ASN A 32 11.00 -21.66 26.03
C ASN A 32 11.05 -21.16 27.49
N ASN A 33 11.76 -20.05 27.72
CA ASN A 33 11.86 -19.44 29.06
C ASN A 33 10.71 -18.47 29.40
N TYR A 34 9.82 -18.16 28.44
CA TYR A 34 8.77 -17.16 28.63
C TYR A 34 7.41 -17.70 28.21
N ASN A 35 6.62 -18.24 29.14
CA ASN A 35 5.35 -18.88 28.81
C ASN A 35 4.26 -17.87 28.44
N THR A 36 3.68 -18.01 27.25
CA THR A 36 2.58 -17.16 26.77
C THR A 36 1.20 -17.77 26.98
N TYR A 37 1.14 -18.98 27.51
CA TYR A 37 -0.09 -19.76 27.68
C TYR A 37 -1.08 -19.12 28.66
N SER A 38 -0.59 -18.46 29.71
CA SER A 38 -1.43 -17.85 30.75
C SER A 38 -2.31 -16.71 30.25
N PHE A 39 -1.92 -16.06 29.15
CA PHE A 39 -2.66 -14.95 28.53
C PHE A 39 -3.10 -15.26 27.08
N GLY A 40 -3.06 -16.54 26.68
CA GLY A 40 -3.52 -17.00 25.37
C GLY A 40 -2.64 -16.54 24.19
N GLY A 41 -1.41 -16.12 24.44
CA GLY A 41 -0.49 -15.65 23.40
C GLY A 41 0.14 -16.79 22.60
N ILE A 42 0.32 -16.59 21.30
CA ILE A 42 0.98 -17.53 20.39
C ILE A 42 2.37 -16.99 20.03
N LYS A 43 3.38 -17.86 20.07
CA LYS A 43 4.75 -17.53 19.62
C LYS A 43 5.12 -18.40 18.44
N LYS A 44 5.78 -17.78 17.45
CA LYS A 44 6.25 -18.45 16.24
C LYS A 44 7.63 -17.92 15.91
N LEU A 45 8.55 -18.81 15.55
CA LEU A 45 9.80 -18.45 14.91
C LEU A 45 9.60 -18.56 13.40
N GLY A 46 10.01 -17.55 12.66
CA GLY A 46 9.95 -17.54 11.21
C GLY A 46 11.24 -17.00 10.62
N LEU A 47 11.77 -17.69 9.63
CA LEU A 47 12.87 -17.22 8.80
C LEU A 47 12.29 -16.48 7.59
N SER A 48 12.84 -15.30 7.31
CA SER A 48 12.41 -14.48 6.18
C SER A 48 13.57 -13.68 5.65
N THR A 49 13.68 -13.60 4.33
CA THR A 49 14.56 -12.65 3.65
C THR A 49 13.91 -11.26 3.66
N SER A 50 14.73 -10.23 3.83
CA SER A 50 14.28 -8.84 3.76
C SER A 50 14.69 -8.24 2.42
N SER A 51 13.74 -7.65 1.73
CA SER A 51 13.99 -6.84 0.53
C SER A 51 14.25 -5.37 0.93
N TRP A 52 14.59 -4.53 -0.04
CA TRP A 52 14.74 -3.08 0.17
C TRP A 52 13.49 -2.44 0.83
N LEU A 53 12.31 -2.95 0.49
CA LEU A 53 11.02 -2.47 1.02
C LEU A 53 10.63 -3.15 2.35
N GLY A 54 11.51 -3.99 2.90
CA GLY A 54 11.29 -4.80 4.09
C GLY A 54 10.85 -6.23 3.78
N GLY A 55 10.09 -6.82 4.70
CA GLY A 55 9.53 -8.16 4.53
C GLY A 55 8.41 -8.20 3.49
N LYS A 56 7.99 -9.42 3.12
CA LYS A 56 6.89 -9.64 2.17
C LYS A 56 5.62 -8.90 2.61
N ASN A 57 5.19 -7.94 1.78
CA ASN A 57 3.96 -7.18 1.97
C ASN A 57 3.36 -6.76 0.61
N ASP A 58 2.31 -7.46 0.19
CA ASP A 58 1.65 -7.21 -1.09
C ASP A 58 0.70 -5.99 -1.04
N PHE A 59 0.42 -5.45 0.15
CA PHE A 59 -0.52 -4.33 0.33
C PHE A 59 -0.08 -3.08 -0.44
N LEU A 60 1.21 -2.73 -0.38
CA LEU A 60 1.69 -1.50 -1.00
C LEU A 60 1.56 -1.55 -2.53
N GLY A 61 1.85 -2.71 -3.14
CA GLY A 61 1.69 -2.91 -4.57
C GLY A 61 0.23 -2.74 -5.03
N HIS A 62 -0.71 -3.36 -4.31
CA HIS A 62 -2.14 -3.22 -4.60
C HIS A 62 -2.63 -1.78 -4.39
N ALA A 63 -2.18 -1.10 -3.33
CA ALA A 63 -2.57 0.29 -3.05
C ALA A 63 -2.12 1.22 -4.19
N CYS A 64 -0.86 1.13 -4.62
CA CYS A 64 -0.35 1.90 -5.74
C CYS A 64 -1.09 1.58 -7.05
N PHE A 65 -1.39 0.30 -7.29
CA PHE A 65 -2.14 -0.12 -8.47
C PHE A 65 -3.56 0.47 -8.49
N LEU A 66 -4.28 0.43 -7.37
CA LEU A 66 -5.63 0.99 -7.26
C LEU A 66 -5.66 2.50 -7.46
N VAL A 67 -4.72 3.23 -6.86
CA VAL A 67 -4.61 4.68 -7.01
C VAL A 67 -4.22 5.06 -8.46
N GLY A 68 -3.27 4.33 -9.05
CA GLY A 68 -2.89 4.54 -10.46
C GLY A 68 -4.04 4.25 -11.42
N SER A 69 -4.71 3.11 -11.24
CA SER A 69 -5.84 2.69 -12.08
C SER A 69 -7.01 3.68 -11.98
N SER A 70 -7.40 4.08 -10.77
CA SER A 70 -8.49 5.05 -10.57
C SER A 70 -8.19 6.40 -11.23
N SER A 71 -6.98 6.94 -11.06
CA SER A 71 -6.61 8.22 -11.68
C SER A 71 -6.60 8.16 -13.22
N LEU A 72 -6.16 7.03 -13.79
CA LEU A 72 -6.16 6.81 -15.25
C LEU A 72 -7.59 6.72 -15.81
N ILE A 73 -8.50 6.03 -15.11
CA ILE A 73 -9.91 5.96 -15.49
C ILE A 73 -10.55 7.35 -15.49
N LEU A 74 -10.30 8.15 -14.44
CA LEU A 74 -10.79 9.52 -14.36
C LEU A 74 -10.22 10.40 -15.47
N ALA A 75 -8.93 10.25 -15.79
CA ALA A 75 -8.30 11.00 -16.88
C ALA A 75 -8.97 10.71 -18.22
N ILE A 76 -9.16 9.43 -18.57
CA ILE A 76 -9.85 9.02 -19.80
C ILE A 76 -11.28 9.59 -19.83
N PHE A 77 -12.01 9.48 -18.72
CA PHE A 77 -13.37 9.99 -18.62
C PHE A 77 -13.44 11.50 -18.89
N PHE A 78 -12.56 12.29 -18.25
CA PHE A 78 -12.50 13.74 -18.49
C PHE A 78 -12.04 14.08 -19.91
N THR A 79 -11.09 13.33 -20.47
CA THR A 79 -10.66 13.52 -21.88
C THR A 79 -11.82 13.28 -22.85
N LEU A 80 -12.59 12.21 -22.66
CA LEU A 80 -13.76 11.92 -23.50
C LEU A 80 -14.84 13.00 -23.36
N LEU A 81 -15.12 13.47 -22.15
CA LEU A 81 -16.04 14.58 -21.92
C LEU A 81 -15.57 15.88 -22.59
N HIS A 82 -14.27 16.18 -22.51
CA HIS A 82 -13.71 17.39 -23.11
C HIS A 82 -13.78 17.36 -24.64
N LEU A 83 -13.53 16.20 -25.25
CA LEU A 83 -13.67 16.02 -26.69
C LEU A 83 -15.13 16.10 -27.16
N LYS A 84 -16.07 15.50 -26.42
CA LYS A 84 -17.50 15.51 -26.76
C LYS A 84 -18.14 16.88 -26.52
N TYR A 85 -17.79 17.55 -25.43
CA TYR A 85 -18.33 18.85 -25.02
C TYR A 85 -17.21 19.90 -25.02
N ARG A 86 -16.69 20.20 -26.21
CA ARG A 86 -15.65 21.23 -26.37
C ARG A 86 -16.22 22.61 -26.07
N ARG A 87 -16.06 23.07 -24.82
CA ARG A 87 -16.37 24.44 -24.43
C ARG A 87 -15.21 25.37 -24.82
N PRO A 88 -15.48 26.54 -25.42
CA PRO A 88 -14.44 27.52 -25.67
C PRO A 88 -13.89 28.04 -24.33
N TYR A 89 -12.58 28.08 -24.20
CA TYR A 89 -11.92 28.69 -23.05
C TYR A 89 -12.15 30.20 -23.05
N GLY A 90 -12.58 30.78 -21.92
CA GLY A 90 -12.70 32.24 -21.77
C GLY A 90 -13.92 32.90 -22.43
N GLY A 91 -14.94 32.13 -22.83
CA GLY A 91 -16.15 32.69 -23.44
C GLY A 91 -17.01 33.48 -22.44
N ALA A 92 -17.22 34.77 -22.71
CA ALA A 92 -18.08 35.66 -21.91
C ALA A 92 -19.59 35.30 -21.97
N SER A 93 -19.97 34.34 -22.82
CA SER A 93 -21.36 33.91 -23.02
C SER A 93 -21.93 33.15 -21.81
N TYR A 94 -21.08 32.55 -20.97
CA TYR A 94 -21.53 31.81 -19.77
C TYR A 94 -21.53 32.67 -18.49
N LEU A 95 -21.29 33.97 -18.60
CA LEU A 95 -21.28 34.87 -17.47
C LEU A 95 -22.72 35.20 -17.03
N PRO A 96 -23.03 35.21 -15.72
CA PRO A 96 -24.40 35.41 -15.22
C PRO A 96 -25.07 36.68 -15.72
N TRP A 97 -24.30 37.74 -15.95
CA TRP A 97 -24.77 39.04 -16.43
C TRP A 97 -25.03 39.11 -17.94
N ASN A 98 -24.45 38.18 -18.72
CA ASN A 98 -24.60 38.14 -20.19
C ASN A 98 -25.68 37.14 -20.65
N MET A 99 -26.25 36.35 -19.73
CA MET A 99 -27.30 35.36 -20.01
C MET A 99 -28.69 35.98 -20.19
N LYS A 100 -28.91 37.19 -19.66
CA LYS A 100 -30.23 37.87 -19.71
C LYS A 100 -30.58 38.45 -21.09
N THR A 101 -29.59 38.66 -21.95
CA THR A 101 -29.76 39.27 -23.29
C THR A 101 -30.14 38.27 -24.38
N LEU A 102 -30.12 36.96 -24.10
CA LEU A 102 -30.39 35.87 -25.05
C LEU A 102 -31.80 35.26 -24.94
N SER A 103 -32.64 35.72 -24.01
CA SER A 103 -34.03 35.24 -23.82
C SER A 103 -35.09 36.31 -24.16
N GLY A 104 -34.81 37.16 -25.15
CA GLY A 104 -35.75 38.14 -25.72
C GLY A 104 -36.10 37.77 -27.15
#